data_AF-A0A6B3R340-F1
#
_entry.id   AF-A0A6B3R340-F1
#
_cell.length_a   1.000
_cell.length_b   1.000
_cell.length_c   1.000
_cell.angle_alpha   90.00
_cell.angle_beta   90.00
_cell.angle_gamma   90.00
#
_symmetry.space_group_name_H-M   'P 1'
#
loop_
_entity.id
_entity.type
_entity.pdbx_description
1 polymer ?
#
loop_
_entity_poly.entity_id
_entity_poly.type
_entity_poly.pdbx_seq_one_letter_code
_entity_poly.pdbx_strand_id
1 'polypeptide(L)'
;QDNLQEGFQVTDYTNYPGVSEIEGFGTHITGTNAIANGFDATQTGNASMYSWNPSTQQWNAIPNTNSKQLNTGEAYALMVRGGRELDLNLNNTQLGSATTLRFTGELVTGNFPVVSIAPNLGDFSLIANPYQAQVDIETLLFDADLIGINTSAVWIYDPNLGVHGGYAALDMQGPVFDPVPDGSLVTKFLQPNQSMFVQNALDGPVFTFKETHKKDSGKEFTNGTFSVNNTGTLNITLRRHHQSNYRLVDGVRLYFEESF
;
A
#
# COMPACT_ATOMS: atom_id res chain seq x y z
N GLN A 1 20.80 8.15 -8.59
CA GLN A 1 20.19 6.82 -8.50
C GLN A 1 18.98 7.10 -7.64
N ASP A 2 17.86 7.41 -8.28
CA ASP A 2 16.71 7.94 -7.56
C ASP A 2 15.65 6.84 -7.65
N ASN A 3 15.96 5.73 -6.98
CA ASN A 3 15.03 4.63 -6.77
C ASN A 3 14.70 4.56 -5.27
N LEU A 4 13.76 3.69 -4.91
CA LEU A 4 13.29 3.58 -3.53
C LEU A 4 14.30 2.96 -2.55
N GLN A 5 15.47 2.50 -3.03
CA GLN A 5 16.54 2.08 -2.14
C GLN A 5 17.14 3.28 -1.41
N GLU A 6 17.35 4.40 -2.11
CA GLU A 6 18.07 5.58 -1.61
C GLU A 6 19.51 5.23 -1.16
N GLY A 7 20.47 6.03 -1.64
CA GLY A 7 21.89 5.82 -1.38
C GLY A 7 22.50 4.57 -2.00
N PHE A 8 23.59 4.06 -1.40
CA PHE A 8 24.41 3.00 -1.98
C PHE A 8 23.70 1.65 -1.96
N GLN A 9 23.91 0.90 -3.04
CA GLN A 9 23.58 -0.50 -3.15
C GLN A 9 24.38 -1.35 -2.14
N VAL A 10 23.72 -2.28 -1.46
CA VAL A 10 24.41 -3.32 -0.69
C VAL A 10 24.98 -4.36 -1.66
N THR A 11 26.29 -4.33 -1.89
CA THR A 11 26.98 -5.27 -2.81
C THR A 11 27.52 -6.51 -2.11
N ASP A 12 27.94 -6.38 -0.86
CA ASP A 12 28.33 -7.46 0.02
C ASP A 12 27.44 -7.45 1.26
N TYR A 13 26.57 -8.44 1.35
CA TYR A 13 25.66 -8.55 2.48
C TYR A 13 26.42 -8.76 3.79
N THR A 14 27.53 -9.53 3.80
CA THR A 14 28.28 -9.91 5.01
C THR A 14 29.04 -8.75 5.68
N ASN A 15 29.21 -7.65 4.95
CA ASN A 15 29.95 -6.49 5.40
C ASN A 15 29.13 -5.21 5.18
N TYR A 16 27.85 -5.27 5.53
CA TYR A 16 26.97 -4.12 5.48
C TYR A 16 27.04 -3.33 6.79
N PRO A 17 27.49 -2.06 6.79
CA PRO A 17 27.65 -1.30 8.03
C PRO A 17 26.33 -0.79 8.62
N GLY A 18 25.17 -1.09 8.00
CA GLY A 18 23.86 -0.68 8.52
C GLY A 18 23.64 0.83 8.48
N VAL A 19 24.29 1.56 7.56
CA VAL A 19 24.14 3.01 7.47
C VAL A 19 23.43 3.36 6.18
N SER A 20 22.24 3.95 6.31
CA SER A 20 21.62 4.70 5.21
C SER A 20 22.50 5.89 4.86
N GLU A 21 22.60 6.25 3.59
CA GLU A 21 23.16 7.56 3.22
C GLU A 21 22.30 8.71 3.75
N ILE A 22 21.00 8.48 3.91
CA ILE A 22 20.04 9.46 4.40
C ILE A 22 19.15 8.79 5.44
N GLU A 23 19.38 9.13 6.70
CA GLU A 23 18.60 8.62 7.83
C GLU A 23 17.10 8.88 7.62
N GLY A 24 16.27 7.85 7.80
CA GLY A 24 14.82 7.93 7.65
C GLY A 24 14.29 7.90 6.21
N PHE A 25 15.12 7.59 5.21
CA PHE A 25 14.70 7.43 3.81
C PHE A 25 15.13 6.09 3.21
N GLY A 26 14.28 5.57 2.31
CA GLY A 26 14.55 4.37 1.52
C GLY A 26 14.30 3.04 2.22
N THR A 27 14.27 1.95 1.45
CA THR A 27 14.08 0.57 1.92
C THR A 27 14.94 -0.39 1.10
N HIS A 28 15.28 -1.56 1.64
CA HIS A 28 15.97 -2.57 0.81
C HIS A 28 15.11 -3.10 -0.32
N ILE A 29 15.69 -3.14 -1.53
CA ILE A 29 15.11 -3.85 -2.69
C ILE A 29 16.07 -4.95 -3.10
N THR A 30 15.63 -6.19 -2.94
CA THR A 30 16.47 -7.38 -3.11
C THR A 30 16.06 -8.14 -4.35
N GLY A 31 16.98 -8.95 -4.88
CA GLY A 31 16.75 -9.77 -6.07
C GLY A 31 17.99 -10.57 -6.47
N THR A 32 17.84 -11.38 -7.52
CA THR A 32 18.93 -12.20 -8.04
C THR A 32 19.94 -11.37 -8.83
N ASN A 33 21.20 -11.83 -8.87
CA ASN A 33 22.32 -11.11 -9.52
C ASN A 33 22.45 -9.66 -9.03
N ALA A 34 22.37 -9.47 -7.70
CA ALA A 34 22.22 -8.18 -7.05
C ALA A 34 23.13 -7.08 -7.64
N ILE A 35 24.45 -7.31 -7.65
CA ILE A 35 25.45 -6.35 -8.15
C ILE A 35 25.14 -5.90 -9.58
N ALA A 36 24.91 -6.83 -10.51
CA ALA A 36 24.67 -6.50 -11.91
C ALA A 36 23.33 -5.77 -12.14
N ASN A 37 22.32 -6.07 -11.32
CA ASN A 37 20.96 -5.54 -11.47
C ASN A 37 20.63 -4.37 -10.52
N GLY A 38 21.59 -3.92 -9.70
CA GLY A 38 21.37 -2.82 -8.75
C GLY A 38 20.64 -3.17 -7.45
N PHE A 39 20.23 -4.43 -7.26
CA PHE A 39 19.56 -4.84 -6.02
C PHE A 39 20.51 -4.86 -4.84
N ASP A 40 19.95 -4.78 -3.63
CA ASP A 40 20.66 -5.11 -2.40
C ASP A 40 20.87 -6.62 -2.29
N ALA A 41 22.13 -6.99 -2.05
CA ALA A 41 22.53 -8.36 -1.86
C ALA A 41 21.93 -8.92 -0.56
N THR A 42 21.48 -10.17 -0.64
CA THR A 42 21.05 -10.99 0.50
C THR A 42 21.65 -12.38 0.34
N GLN A 43 21.60 -13.20 1.40
CA GLN A 43 22.04 -14.59 1.32
C GLN A 43 21.26 -15.43 0.27
N THR A 44 19.97 -15.16 0.09
CA THR A 44 19.09 -15.97 -0.79
C THR A 44 18.90 -15.38 -2.18
N GLY A 45 19.06 -14.07 -2.33
CA GLY A 45 18.73 -13.36 -3.57
C GLY A 45 17.22 -13.31 -3.88
N ASN A 46 16.36 -13.61 -2.90
CA ASN A 46 14.91 -13.54 -3.10
C ASN A 46 14.46 -12.11 -3.42
N ALA A 47 13.54 -11.97 -4.38
CA ALA A 47 13.02 -10.67 -4.78
C ALA A 47 12.10 -10.07 -3.70
N SER A 48 12.16 -8.75 -3.52
CA SER A 48 11.26 -8.01 -2.62
C SER A 48 10.29 -7.08 -3.34
N MET A 49 10.40 -6.96 -4.67
CA MET A 49 9.56 -6.09 -5.49
C MET A 49 9.09 -6.82 -6.74
N TYR A 50 7.78 -6.72 -7.00
CA TYR A 50 7.10 -7.45 -8.06
C TYR A 50 6.16 -6.53 -8.84
N SER A 51 5.94 -6.86 -10.11
CA SER A 51 4.92 -6.27 -10.97
C SER A 51 3.92 -7.35 -11.40
N TRP A 52 2.65 -6.99 -11.53
CA TRP A 52 1.63 -7.88 -12.08
C TRP A 52 1.72 -7.93 -13.60
N ASN A 53 1.75 -9.14 -14.17
CA ASN A 53 1.62 -9.32 -15.62
C ASN A 53 0.15 -9.65 -15.96
N PRO A 54 -0.60 -8.69 -16.54
CA PRO A 54 -2.02 -8.89 -16.85
C PRO A 54 -2.26 -9.89 -17.98
N SER A 55 -1.26 -10.19 -18.83
CA SER A 55 -1.42 -11.17 -19.91
C SER A 55 -1.24 -12.62 -19.43
N THR A 56 -0.40 -12.83 -18.42
CA THR A 56 -0.13 -14.17 -17.87
C THR A 56 -0.78 -14.42 -16.51
N GLN A 57 -1.43 -13.40 -15.93
CA GLN A 57 -2.09 -13.45 -14.62
C GLN A 57 -1.13 -13.89 -13.50
N GLN A 58 0.08 -13.34 -13.49
CA GLN A 58 1.14 -13.73 -12.57
C GLN A 58 1.96 -12.55 -12.06
N TRP A 59 2.46 -12.68 -10.83
CA TRP A 59 3.47 -11.78 -10.28
C TRP A 59 4.85 -12.12 -10.83
N ASN A 60 5.52 -11.11 -11.40
CA ASN A 60 6.89 -11.22 -11.86
C ASN A 60 7.78 -10.31 -11.03
N ALA A 61 8.93 -10.83 -10.58
CA ALA A 61 9.94 -10.01 -9.94
C ALA A 61 10.41 -8.93 -10.92
N ILE A 62 10.67 -7.72 -10.41
CA ILE A 62 11.27 -6.68 -11.25
C ILE A 62 12.67 -7.14 -11.71
N PRO A 63 13.12 -6.76 -12.92
CA PRO A 63 14.37 -7.29 -13.46
C PRO A 63 15.62 -6.64 -12.85
N ASN A 64 15.52 -5.38 -12.42
CA ASN A 64 16.63 -4.58 -11.89
C ASN A 64 16.10 -3.28 -11.26
N THR A 65 16.96 -2.56 -10.54
CA THR A 65 16.68 -1.22 -9.96
C THR A 65 17.64 -0.14 -10.46
N ASN A 66 18.68 -0.51 -11.23
CA ASN A 66 19.69 0.41 -11.76
C ASN A 66 19.37 0.96 -13.16
N SER A 67 18.43 0.36 -13.89
CA SER A 67 18.00 0.84 -15.23
C SER A 67 16.50 1.00 -15.36
N LYS A 68 15.70 0.20 -14.65
CA LYS A 68 14.25 0.31 -14.63
C LYS A 68 13.84 1.56 -13.84
N GLN A 69 13.11 2.44 -14.50
CA GLN A 69 12.51 3.61 -13.91
C GLN A 69 11.13 3.26 -13.35
N LEU A 70 10.68 4.01 -12.34
CA LEU A 70 9.33 3.93 -11.82
C LEU A 70 8.47 4.92 -12.60
N ASN A 71 7.65 4.42 -13.51
CA ASN A 71 6.82 5.25 -14.38
C ASN A 71 5.41 5.41 -13.79
N THR A 72 4.79 6.56 -14.05
CA THR A 72 3.39 6.78 -13.70
C THR A 72 2.49 5.72 -14.34
N GLY A 73 1.57 5.17 -13.55
CA GLY A 73 0.59 4.18 -14.00
C GLY A 73 1.09 2.74 -13.93
N GLU A 74 2.38 2.52 -13.68
CA GLU A 74 2.91 1.19 -13.38
C GLU A 74 2.72 0.87 -11.89
N ALA A 75 2.06 -0.25 -11.60
CA ALA A 75 1.84 -0.71 -10.24
C ALA A 75 2.87 -1.76 -9.82
N TYR A 76 3.33 -1.65 -8.58
CA TYR A 76 4.28 -2.58 -7.98
C TYR A 76 3.82 -3.03 -6.59
N ALA A 77 4.07 -4.29 -6.27
CA ALA A 77 4.04 -4.77 -4.90
C ALA A 77 5.48 -4.74 -4.36
N LEU A 78 5.70 -3.96 -3.31
CA LEU A 78 7.00 -3.81 -2.65
C LEU A 78 6.88 -4.27 -1.20
N MET A 79 7.74 -5.18 -0.78
CA MET A 79 7.90 -5.51 0.62
C MET A 79 8.75 -4.45 1.31
N VAL A 80 8.10 -3.59 2.09
CA VAL A 80 8.78 -2.57 2.90
C VAL A 80 9.07 -3.18 4.27
N ARG A 81 10.36 -3.26 4.63
CA ARG A 81 10.80 -3.84 5.91
C ARG A 81 11.29 -2.79 6.92
N GLY A 82 11.19 -1.52 6.58
CA GLY A 82 11.76 -0.40 7.33
C GLY A 82 12.94 0.23 6.60
N GLY A 83 13.71 1.02 7.33
CA GLY A 83 14.83 1.79 6.81
C GLY A 83 16.01 0.95 6.33
N ARG A 84 16.98 1.65 5.73
CA ARG A 84 18.19 1.06 5.13
C ARG A 84 19.20 0.56 6.14
N GLU A 85 19.09 0.93 7.41
CA GLU A 85 19.95 0.44 8.49
C GLU A 85 19.79 -1.07 8.78
N LEU A 86 18.78 -1.70 8.19
CA LEU A 86 18.47 -3.11 8.41
C LEU A 86 19.60 -4.02 7.88
N ASP A 87 20.20 -4.81 8.77
CA ASP A 87 21.12 -5.87 8.37
C ASP A 87 20.35 -7.04 7.72
N LEU A 88 20.61 -7.26 6.43
CA LEU A 88 19.98 -8.28 5.61
C LEU A 88 20.47 -9.73 5.88
N ASN A 89 21.41 -9.92 6.81
CA ASN A 89 21.99 -11.23 7.12
C ASN A 89 21.37 -11.97 8.28
N LEU A 90 20.70 -11.24 9.18
CA LEU A 90 20.37 -11.78 10.49
C LEU A 90 19.16 -12.74 10.42
N ASN A 91 18.02 -12.25 9.97
CA ASN A 91 16.82 -13.06 9.75
C ASN A 91 15.81 -12.34 8.86
N ASN A 92 14.80 -13.07 8.38
CA ASN A 92 13.74 -12.55 7.51
C ASN A 92 12.56 -11.92 8.27
N THR A 93 12.61 -11.85 9.60
CA THR A 93 11.55 -11.31 10.47
C THR A 93 11.88 -9.95 11.07
N GLN A 94 13.07 -9.42 10.79
CA GLN A 94 13.52 -8.15 11.34
C GLN A 94 12.70 -6.99 10.77
N LEU A 95 12.28 -6.11 11.68
CA LEU A 95 11.63 -4.84 11.35
C LEU A 95 12.65 -3.72 11.55
N GLY A 96 12.84 -2.92 10.50
CA GLY A 96 13.68 -1.73 10.53
C GLY A 96 12.92 -0.55 11.13
N SER A 97 13.64 0.56 11.30
CA SER A 97 13.07 1.83 11.73
C SER A 97 12.08 2.40 10.69
N ALA A 98 11.26 3.34 11.14
CA ALA A 98 10.35 4.06 10.24
C ALA A 98 11.14 4.77 9.14
N THR A 99 10.69 4.61 7.90
CA THR A 99 11.36 5.19 6.73
C THR A 99 10.36 5.87 5.80
N THR A 100 10.83 6.87 5.08
CA THR A 100 10.08 7.62 4.08
C THR A 100 10.49 7.18 2.69
N LEU A 101 9.50 6.74 1.91
CA LEU A 101 9.64 6.51 0.48
C LEU A 101 9.20 7.77 -0.26
N ARG A 102 10.10 8.36 -1.04
CA ARG A 102 9.82 9.57 -1.83
C ARG A 102 9.94 9.28 -3.31
N PHE A 103 9.14 9.99 -4.09
CA PHE A 103 9.11 9.91 -5.54
C PHE A 103 9.37 11.31 -6.08
N THR A 104 10.21 11.40 -7.11
CA THR A 104 10.47 12.63 -7.86
C THR A 104 9.95 12.45 -9.28
N GLY A 105 9.38 13.50 -9.85
CA GLY A 105 8.82 13.46 -11.19
C GLY A 105 7.84 14.58 -11.44
N GLU A 106 7.29 14.59 -12.64
CA GLU A 106 6.26 15.53 -13.06
C GLU A 106 4.88 15.04 -12.63
N LEU A 107 4.06 15.96 -12.13
CA LEU A 107 2.68 15.65 -11.75
C LEU A 107 1.85 15.37 -13.00
N VAL A 108 1.11 14.27 -12.98
CA VAL A 108 0.16 13.97 -14.06
C VAL A 108 -1.10 14.82 -13.90
N THR A 109 -1.45 15.49 -14.99
CA THR A 109 -2.64 16.31 -15.15
C THR A 109 -3.43 15.85 -16.38
N GLY A 110 -4.71 16.16 -16.42
CA GLY A 110 -5.62 15.69 -17.46
C GLY A 110 -5.97 14.20 -17.34
N ASN A 111 -6.67 13.69 -18.35
CA ASN A 111 -7.11 12.29 -18.38
C ASN A 111 -5.92 11.35 -18.62
N PHE A 112 -5.90 10.21 -17.93
CA PHE A 112 -4.84 9.21 -18.00
C PHE A 112 -5.43 7.85 -18.41
N PRO A 113 -5.26 7.43 -19.69
CA PRO A 113 -5.71 6.12 -20.14
C PRO A 113 -4.79 5.02 -19.59
N VAL A 114 -5.38 3.91 -19.10
CA VAL A 114 -4.60 2.76 -18.64
C VAL A 114 -4.31 1.83 -19.81
N VAL A 115 -3.02 1.69 -20.15
CA VAL A 115 -2.57 0.97 -21.36
C VAL A 115 -2.21 -0.49 -21.11
N SER A 116 -2.03 -0.92 -19.87
CA SER A 116 -1.62 -2.28 -19.49
C SER A 116 -2.73 -3.02 -18.76
N ILE A 117 -3.89 -3.09 -19.40
CA ILE A 117 -5.05 -3.85 -18.92
C ILE A 117 -5.06 -5.26 -19.53
N ALA A 118 -5.53 -6.24 -18.75
CA ALA A 118 -5.68 -7.61 -19.21
C ALA A 118 -6.69 -7.69 -20.36
N PRO A 119 -6.49 -8.56 -21.36
CA PRO A 119 -7.32 -8.55 -22.56
C PRO A 119 -8.60 -9.38 -22.44
N ASN A 120 -8.66 -10.40 -21.56
CA ASN A 120 -9.73 -11.38 -21.57
C ASN A 120 -10.74 -11.19 -20.43
N LEU A 121 -11.95 -11.70 -20.62
CA LEU A 121 -13.00 -11.83 -19.61
C LEU A 121 -12.49 -12.57 -18.37
N GLY A 122 -12.75 -12.02 -17.19
CA GLY A 122 -12.42 -12.64 -15.90
C GLY A 122 -10.98 -12.43 -15.44
N ASP A 123 -10.09 -11.97 -16.33
CA ASP A 123 -8.72 -11.62 -15.99
C ASP A 123 -8.66 -10.37 -15.11
N PHE A 124 -7.59 -10.28 -14.31
CA PHE A 124 -7.33 -9.18 -13.39
C PHE A 124 -6.23 -8.26 -13.91
N SER A 125 -6.36 -6.98 -13.58
CA SER A 125 -5.36 -5.95 -13.84
C SER A 125 -5.07 -5.18 -12.58
N LEU A 126 -3.79 -4.93 -12.29
CA LEU A 126 -3.36 -4.08 -11.19
C LEU A 126 -3.21 -2.65 -11.69
N ILE A 127 -4.06 -1.76 -11.20
CA ILE A 127 -4.18 -0.38 -11.66
C ILE A 127 -3.61 0.55 -10.60
N ALA A 128 -2.56 1.30 -10.93
CA ALA A 128 -2.00 2.32 -10.06
C ALA A 128 -2.79 3.63 -10.17
N ASN A 129 -2.95 4.35 -9.05
CA ASN A 129 -3.41 5.73 -9.08
C ASN A 129 -2.36 6.61 -9.77
N PRO A 130 -2.67 7.22 -10.94
CA PRO A 130 -1.68 8.03 -11.66
C PRO A 130 -1.53 9.44 -11.07
N TYR A 131 -2.42 9.86 -10.17
CA TYR A 131 -2.44 11.22 -9.64
C TYR A 131 -1.82 11.29 -8.24
N GLN A 132 -1.14 12.41 -7.97
CA GLN A 132 -0.77 12.80 -6.60
C GLN A 132 -1.97 13.38 -5.85
N ALA A 133 -3.12 12.70 -5.93
CA ALA A 133 -4.38 13.06 -5.30
C ALA A 133 -5.18 11.79 -5.04
N GLN A 134 -6.09 11.82 -4.07
CA GLN A 134 -7.03 10.72 -3.85
C GLN A 134 -8.00 10.63 -5.04
N VAL A 135 -8.29 9.41 -5.51
CA VAL A 135 -9.30 9.16 -6.56
C VAL A 135 -10.52 8.47 -5.94
N ASP A 136 -11.72 8.95 -6.26
CA ASP A 136 -12.97 8.30 -5.86
C ASP A 136 -13.30 7.14 -6.81
N ILE A 137 -13.11 5.92 -6.32
CA ILE A 137 -13.31 4.67 -7.07
C ILE A 137 -14.77 4.54 -7.54
N GLU A 138 -15.74 5.05 -6.79
CA GLU A 138 -17.14 5.01 -7.19
C GLU A 138 -17.34 5.80 -8.48
N THR A 139 -16.87 7.06 -8.51
CA THR A 139 -16.99 7.90 -9.70
C THR A 139 -16.24 7.35 -10.91
N LEU A 140 -15.14 6.64 -10.66
CA LEU A 140 -14.33 5.97 -11.67
C LEU A 140 -15.02 4.73 -12.25
N LEU A 141 -15.62 3.89 -11.40
CA LEU A 141 -16.28 2.66 -11.81
C LEU A 141 -17.65 2.89 -12.46
N PHE A 142 -18.33 3.99 -12.12
CA PHE A 142 -19.62 4.36 -12.70
C PHE A 142 -19.50 5.42 -13.81
N ASP A 143 -18.29 5.66 -14.32
CA ASP A 143 -18.07 6.54 -15.47
C ASP A 143 -18.57 5.90 -16.77
N ALA A 144 -19.21 6.70 -17.63
CA ALA A 144 -19.77 6.23 -18.89
C ALA A 144 -18.72 5.74 -19.92
N ASP A 145 -17.46 6.18 -19.79
CA ASP A 145 -16.37 5.78 -20.67
C ASP A 145 -15.64 4.51 -20.18
N LEU A 146 -16.03 3.96 -19.02
CA LEU A 146 -15.54 2.68 -18.54
C LEU A 146 -16.22 1.54 -19.28
N ILE A 147 -15.44 0.65 -19.90
CA ILE A 147 -15.97 -0.46 -20.69
C ILE A 147 -15.37 -1.77 -20.20
N GLY A 148 -16.23 -2.77 -19.97
CA GLY A 148 -15.77 -4.16 -19.77
C GLY A 148 -15.09 -4.44 -18.44
N ILE A 149 -15.32 -3.62 -17.41
CA ILE A 149 -14.83 -3.84 -16.04
C ILE A 149 -15.97 -4.28 -15.13
N ASN A 150 -15.70 -5.22 -14.22
CA ASN A 150 -16.62 -5.59 -13.16
C ASN A 150 -16.67 -4.46 -12.13
N THR A 151 -17.82 -3.78 -12.06
CA THR A 151 -18.05 -2.65 -11.15
C THR A 151 -18.54 -3.08 -9.77
N SER A 152 -18.65 -4.39 -9.50
CA SER A 152 -19.22 -4.91 -8.25
C SER A 152 -18.22 -4.92 -7.11
N ALA A 153 -16.93 -5.08 -7.42
CA ALA A 153 -15.89 -5.11 -6.40
C ALA A 153 -14.53 -4.72 -6.98
N VAL A 154 -13.68 -4.16 -6.12
CA VAL A 154 -12.25 -3.95 -6.37
C VAL A 154 -11.45 -4.52 -5.20
N TRP A 155 -10.20 -4.90 -5.41
CA TRP A 155 -9.35 -5.44 -4.34
C TRP A 155 -8.15 -4.53 -4.11
N ILE A 156 -7.99 -4.07 -2.87
CA ILE A 156 -6.92 -3.17 -2.48
C ILE A 156 -6.10 -3.84 -1.40
N TYR A 157 -4.78 -3.75 -1.49
CA TYR A 157 -3.90 -4.28 -0.46
C TYR A 157 -3.96 -3.39 0.79
N ASP A 158 -4.33 -3.98 1.91
CA ASP A 158 -4.26 -3.36 3.24
C ASP A 158 -3.06 -3.97 3.99
N PRO A 159 -2.01 -3.19 4.28
CA PRO A 159 -0.86 -3.67 5.03
C PRO A 159 -1.18 -4.02 6.50
N ASN A 160 -2.30 -3.55 7.04
CA ASN A 160 -2.69 -3.77 8.44
C ASN A 160 -3.50 -5.06 8.66
N LEU A 161 -3.87 -5.77 7.58
CA LEU A 161 -4.59 -7.03 7.70
C LEU A 161 -3.65 -8.17 8.09
N GLY A 162 -3.87 -8.76 9.28
CA GLY A 162 -3.03 -9.84 9.77
C GLY A 162 -1.59 -9.40 10.05
N VAL A 163 -0.62 -10.29 9.86
CA VAL A 163 0.81 -10.02 10.18
C VAL A 163 1.57 -9.41 9.01
N HIS A 164 1.17 -9.72 7.76
CA HIS A 164 1.90 -9.30 6.56
C HIS A 164 1.06 -8.44 5.60
N GLY A 165 -0.16 -8.08 6.00
CA GLY A 165 -1.14 -7.47 5.11
C GLY A 165 -1.96 -8.51 4.33
N GLY A 166 -2.96 -8.01 3.62
CA GLY A 166 -3.86 -8.82 2.82
C GLY A 166 -4.70 -7.97 1.88
N TYR A 167 -5.33 -8.61 0.90
CA TYR A 167 -6.28 -7.91 0.04
C TYR A 167 -7.63 -7.79 0.73
N ALA A 168 -8.13 -6.56 0.80
CA ALA A 168 -9.51 -6.27 1.14
C ALA A 168 -10.31 -6.06 -0.15
N ALA A 169 -11.46 -6.72 -0.26
CA ALA A 169 -12.43 -6.50 -1.31
C ALA A 169 -13.36 -5.36 -0.89
N LEU A 170 -13.45 -4.32 -1.69
CA LEU A 170 -14.41 -3.24 -1.50
C LEU A 170 -15.70 -3.60 -2.26
N ASP A 171 -16.81 -3.79 -1.55
CA ASP A 171 -18.12 -4.02 -2.19
C ASP A 171 -18.63 -2.70 -2.77
N MET A 172 -18.73 -2.63 -4.10
CA MET A 172 -19.13 -1.44 -4.84
C MET A 172 -20.63 -1.40 -5.18
N GLN A 173 -21.41 -2.40 -4.73
CA GLN A 173 -22.86 -2.45 -4.93
C GLN A 173 -23.66 -2.03 -3.68
N GLY A 174 -23.04 -2.12 -2.50
CA GLY A 174 -23.66 -1.76 -1.23
C GLY A 174 -23.74 -0.24 -0.99
N PRO A 175 -24.68 0.24 -0.14
CA PRO A 175 -24.86 1.67 0.12
C PRO A 175 -23.74 2.34 0.93
N VAL A 176 -22.84 1.55 1.54
CA VAL A 176 -21.79 2.04 2.46
C VAL A 176 -20.37 1.80 1.94
N PHE A 177 -20.20 1.01 0.87
CA PHE A 177 -18.90 0.63 0.31
C PHE A 177 -17.94 0.04 1.36
N ASP A 178 -18.40 -0.95 2.13
CA ASP A 178 -17.62 -1.53 3.21
C ASP A 178 -16.55 -2.50 2.67
N PRO A 179 -15.33 -2.47 3.22
CA PRO A 179 -14.31 -3.45 2.87
C PRO A 179 -14.55 -4.79 3.57
N VAL A 180 -14.18 -5.87 2.88
CA VAL A 180 -14.20 -7.25 3.40
C VAL A 180 -12.77 -7.81 3.34
N PRO A 181 -12.20 -8.36 4.42
CA PRO A 181 -12.82 -8.62 5.72
C PRO A 181 -13.10 -7.35 6.54
N ASP A 182 -14.06 -7.47 7.47
CA ASP A 182 -14.34 -6.44 8.46
C ASP A 182 -13.09 -6.13 9.29
N GLY A 183 -12.84 -4.84 9.56
CA GLY A 183 -11.62 -4.33 10.19
C GLY A 183 -10.52 -3.86 9.24
N SER A 184 -10.68 -4.03 7.92
CA SER A 184 -9.84 -3.34 6.93
C SER A 184 -10.09 -1.83 6.96
N LEU A 185 -9.03 -1.04 6.76
CA LEU A 185 -9.10 0.42 6.66
C LEU A 185 -9.18 0.91 5.21
N VAL A 186 -9.30 -0.02 4.25
CA VAL A 186 -9.53 0.34 2.85
C VAL A 186 -10.84 1.11 2.71
N THR A 187 -10.80 2.17 1.91
CA THR A 187 -11.98 2.98 1.59
C THR A 187 -12.12 3.10 0.08
N LYS A 188 -13.26 3.64 -0.39
CA LYS A 188 -13.46 3.98 -1.81
C LYS A 188 -12.52 5.07 -2.35
N PHE A 189 -11.72 5.70 -1.50
CA PHE A 189 -10.74 6.69 -1.93
C PHE A 189 -9.37 6.03 -2.12
N LEU A 190 -8.99 5.81 -3.38
CA LEU A 190 -7.68 5.27 -3.73
C LEU A 190 -6.61 6.33 -3.46
N GLN A 191 -5.64 6.02 -2.59
CA GLN A 191 -4.63 6.98 -2.16
C GLN A 191 -3.57 7.24 -3.24
N PRO A 192 -2.84 8.37 -3.16
CA PRO A 192 -1.58 8.52 -3.88
C PRO A 192 -0.64 7.35 -3.56
N ASN A 193 0.13 6.87 -4.54
CA ASN A 193 1.03 5.72 -4.42
C ASN A 193 0.36 4.39 -4.02
N GLN A 194 -0.97 4.28 -4.18
CA GLN A 194 -1.72 3.05 -3.99
C GLN A 194 -2.19 2.49 -5.33
N SER A 195 -2.39 1.18 -5.39
CA SER A 195 -2.97 0.47 -6.52
C SER A 195 -4.14 -0.41 -6.09
N MET A 196 -4.97 -0.78 -7.05
CA MET A 196 -6.10 -1.69 -6.86
C MET A 196 -6.15 -2.72 -7.98
N PHE A 197 -6.61 -3.92 -7.66
CA PHE A 197 -7.02 -4.88 -8.67
C PHE A 197 -8.44 -4.61 -9.13
N VAL A 198 -8.63 -4.68 -10.44
CA VAL A 198 -9.93 -4.72 -11.10
C VAL A 198 -10.04 -6.00 -11.92
N GLN A 199 -11.26 -6.51 -12.04
CA GLN A 199 -11.55 -7.70 -12.86
C GLN A 199 -12.29 -7.30 -14.13
N ASN A 200 -11.94 -7.91 -15.24
CA ASN A 200 -12.64 -7.71 -16.50
C ASN A 200 -14.00 -8.43 -16.49
N ALA A 201 -15.04 -7.70 -16.92
CA ALA A 201 -16.37 -8.22 -17.17
C ALA A 201 -16.63 -8.54 -18.66
N LEU A 202 -15.75 -8.12 -19.56
CA LEU A 202 -15.76 -8.42 -21.00
C LEU A 202 -14.33 -8.52 -21.54
N ASP A 203 -14.15 -9.10 -22.73
CA ASP A 203 -12.89 -9.00 -23.48
C ASP A 203 -12.66 -7.56 -23.97
N GLY A 204 -11.40 -7.14 -24.07
CA GLY A 204 -11.00 -5.82 -24.55
C GLY A 204 -11.53 -4.65 -23.70
N PRO A 205 -11.31 -4.65 -22.37
CA PRO A 205 -11.77 -3.57 -21.50
C PRO A 205 -11.09 -2.24 -21.82
N VAL A 206 -11.76 -1.15 -21.49
CA VAL A 206 -11.24 0.22 -21.57
C VAL A 206 -11.33 0.87 -20.19
N PHE A 207 -10.20 1.40 -19.73
CA PHE A 207 -10.09 2.03 -18.42
C PHE A 207 -9.33 3.35 -18.55
N THR A 208 -9.92 4.43 -18.07
CA THR A 208 -9.31 5.77 -18.10
C THR A 208 -9.61 6.50 -16.79
N PHE A 209 -8.56 7.01 -16.16
CA PHE A 209 -8.71 7.98 -15.09
C PHE A 209 -9.00 9.35 -15.68
N LYS A 210 -10.01 10.05 -15.17
CA LYS A 210 -10.26 11.46 -15.48
C LYS A 210 -9.96 12.30 -14.26
N GLU A 211 -9.58 13.56 -14.47
CA GLU A 211 -9.35 14.47 -13.33
C GLU A 211 -10.61 14.72 -12.52
N THR A 212 -11.78 14.59 -13.14
CA THR A 212 -13.08 14.69 -12.46
C THR A 212 -13.32 13.57 -11.45
N HIS A 213 -12.54 12.49 -11.49
CA HIS A 213 -12.58 11.41 -10.48
C HIS A 213 -11.69 11.70 -9.26
N LYS A 214 -10.88 12.76 -9.29
CA LYS A 214 -10.13 13.20 -8.10
C LYS A 214 -11.13 13.60 -7.02
N LYS A 215 -10.91 13.14 -5.80
CA LYS A 215 -11.73 13.51 -4.65
C LYS A 215 -11.62 15.02 -4.42
N ASP A 216 -12.76 15.69 -4.29
CA ASP A 216 -12.82 17.12 -4.03
C ASP A 216 -12.14 17.48 -2.68
N SER A 217 -11.44 18.61 -2.66
CA SER A 217 -10.49 19.10 -1.65
C SER A 217 -11.05 19.37 -0.24
N GLY A 218 -12.31 19.02 0.04
CA GLY A 218 -13.00 19.30 1.30
C GLY A 218 -13.06 18.16 2.31
N LYS A 219 -12.36 17.04 2.09
CA LYS A 219 -12.44 15.86 2.97
C LYS A 219 -11.05 15.30 3.27
N GLU A 220 -10.72 15.24 4.56
CA GLU A 220 -9.50 14.71 5.19
C GLU A 220 -8.85 13.52 4.45
N PHE A 221 -7.51 13.47 4.49
CA PHE A 221 -6.75 12.29 4.09
C PHE A 221 -7.23 11.10 4.93
N THR A 222 -7.57 9.99 4.27
CA THR A 222 -8.27 8.86 4.89
C THR A 222 -7.33 7.79 5.45
N ASN A 223 -6.02 7.89 5.18
CA ASN A 223 -5.01 7.00 5.74
C ASN A 223 -4.03 7.76 6.63
N GLY A 224 -4.17 7.60 7.95
CA GLY A 224 -3.05 7.75 8.86
C GLY A 224 -2.28 6.43 8.93
N THR A 225 -1.30 6.20 8.05
CA THR A 225 -0.27 5.18 8.33
C THR A 225 0.73 5.78 9.30
N PHE A 226 0.44 5.61 10.58
CA PHE A 226 1.44 5.67 11.64
C PHE A 226 1.26 4.40 12.46
N SER A 227 2.37 3.80 12.88
CA SER A 227 2.40 2.87 14.01
C SER A 227 1.53 3.43 15.13
N VAL A 228 0.31 2.93 15.28
CA VAL A 228 -0.49 3.28 16.45
C VAL A 228 0.13 2.52 17.60
N ASN A 229 0.83 3.24 18.47
CA ASN A 229 1.06 2.77 19.82
C ASN A 229 -0.33 2.63 20.45
N ASN A 230 -0.95 1.46 20.29
CA ASN A 230 -2.24 1.17 20.91
C ASN A 230 -1.99 1.05 22.41
N THR A 231 -2.19 2.15 23.12
CA THR A 231 -2.45 2.10 24.56
C THR A 231 -3.88 1.62 24.74
N GLY A 232 -4.04 0.31 24.95
CA GLY A 232 -5.32 -0.21 25.39
C GLY A 232 -5.65 0.42 26.74
N THR A 233 -6.83 1.04 26.89
CA THR A 233 -7.26 1.55 28.21
C THR A 233 -8.54 0.88 28.68
N LEU A 234 -8.53 0.41 29.93
CA LEU A 234 -9.74 -0.05 30.61
C LEU A 234 -10.13 0.95 31.69
N ASN A 235 -11.35 1.47 31.60
CA ASN A 235 -11.91 2.40 32.58
C ASN A 235 -12.98 1.68 33.41
N ILE A 236 -12.75 1.55 34.72
CA ILE A 236 -13.74 1.05 35.67
C ILE A 236 -14.26 2.24 36.46
N THR A 237 -15.57 2.46 36.46
CA THR A 237 -16.20 3.56 37.22
C THR A 237 -17.15 3.02 38.27
N LEU A 238 -17.01 3.52 39.50
CA LEU A 238 -17.90 3.22 40.60
C LEU A 238 -19.00 4.27 40.65
N ARG A 239 -20.24 3.82 40.47
CA ARG A 239 -21.44 4.66 40.64
C ARG A 239 -22.22 4.20 41.86
N ARG A 240 -22.57 5.13 42.73
CA ARG A 240 -23.44 4.89 43.89
C ARG A 240 -24.84 5.39 43.58
N HIS A 241 -25.83 4.54 43.82
CA HIS A 241 -27.23 4.93 43.71
C HIS A 241 -27.63 5.81 44.91
N HIS A 242 -28.24 6.96 44.66
CA HIS A 242 -28.79 7.84 45.67
C HIS A 242 -30.00 8.61 45.11
N GLN A 243 -31.16 8.47 45.77
CA GLN A 243 -32.40 9.18 45.42
C GLN A 243 -32.75 9.07 43.92
N SER A 244 -32.92 7.84 43.46
CA SER A 244 -33.31 7.48 42.09
C SER A 244 -32.32 7.86 40.99
N ASN A 245 -31.09 8.24 41.35
CA ASN A 245 -30.03 8.59 40.40
C ASN A 245 -28.71 7.91 40.77
N TYR A 246 -27.90 7.59 39.76
CA TYR A 246 -26.53 7.12 39.96
C TYR A 246 -25.58 8.31 39.95
N ARG A 247 -24.82 8.50 41.05
CA ARG A 247 -23.74 9.49 41.10
C ARG A 247 -22.39 8.79 40.94
N LEU A 248 -21.50 9.34 40.11
CA LEU A 248 -20.12 8.90 40.01
C LEU A 248 -19.41 9.16 41.35
N VAL A 249 -18.75 8.15 41.89
CA VAL A 249 -18.08 8.22 43.20
C VAL A 249 -16.57 8.04 43.06
N ASP A 250 -16.15 7.12 42.21
CA ASP A 250 -14.74 6.80 42.04
C ASP A 250 -14.49 6.14 40.67
N GLY A 251 -13.23 5.96 40.29
CA GLY A 251 -12.85 5.20 39.11
C GLY A 251 -11.36 4.88 39.06
N VAL A 252 -11.04 3.82 38.31
CA VAL A 252 -9.66 3.40 38.04
C VAL A 252 -9.48 3.23 36.54
N ARG A 253 -8.35 3.73 36.03
CA ARG A 253 -7.91 3.55 34.65
C ARG A 253 -6.67 2.67 34.62
N LEU A 254 -6.73 1.61 33.82
CA LEU A 254 -5.61 0.73 33.52
C LEU A 254 -5.12 1.01 32.10
N TYR A 255 -3.81 1.01 31.93
CA TYR A 255 -3.13 1.13 30.64
C TYR A 255 -2.52 -0.23 30.29
N PHE A 256 -2.69 -0.66 29.05
CA PHE A 256 -2.05 -1.85 28.48
C PHE A 256 -1.15 -1.37 27.34
N GLU A 257 0.16 -1.60 27.48
CA GLU A 257 1.16 -1.36 26.44
C GLU A 257 1.85 -2.68 26.10
N GLU A 258 2.25 -2.87 24.84
CA GLU A 258 2.99 -4.06 24.36
C GLU A 258 4.48 -4.05 24.73
N SER A 259 4.97 -3.03 25.46
CA SER A 259 6.38 -2.88 25.81
C SER A 259 6.62 -3.03 27.31
N PHE A 260 7.26 -4.14 27.69
CA PHE A 260 8.09 -4.22 28.89
C PHE A 260 9.49 -4.71 28.50
#